data_AF-A0A6V7IFI6-F1
#
_entry.id   AF-A0A6V7IFI6-F1
#
_cell.length_a   1.000
_cell.length_b   1.000
_cell.length_c   1.000
_cell.angle_alpha   90.00
_cell.angle_beta   90.00
_cell.angle_gamma   90.00
#
_symmetry.space_group_name_H-M   'P 1'
#
loop_
_entity.id
_entity.type
_entity.pdbx_description
1 polymer ?
#
loop_
_entity_poly.entity_id
_entity_poly.type
_entity_poly.pdbx_seq_one_letter_code
_entity_poly.pdbx_strand_id
1 'polypeptide(L)'
;RLRIKIIPTIALISDSKTKDYIVGFTDLGNCDDFSTEMMEWRIAQSGAINYTGDLLNPPEKGKKPSNLLFGKQKPKTIRSRNDSDDSGSDED
;
A
#
# COMPACT_ATOMS: atom_id res chain seq x y z
N ARG A 1 3.58 23.22 -13.20
CA ARG A 1 2.17 23.47 -12.77
C ARG A 1 1.36 22.21 -13.06
N LEU A 2 0.63 21.66 -12.07
CA LEU A 2 -0.07 20.35 -12.18
C LEU A 2 -1.40 20.39 -12.96
N ARG A 3 -1.94 21.58 -13.29
CA ARG A 3 -3.14 21.78 -14.13
C ARG A 3 -4.37 20.96 -13.69
N ILE A 4 -4.60 20.84 -12.38
CA ILE A 4 -5.77 20.15 -11.81
C ILE A 4 -7.03 20.98 -12.13
N LYS A 5 -7.99 20.38 -12.84
CA LYS A 5 -9.28 21.00 -13.20
C LYS A 5 -10.49 20.30 -12.58
N ILE A 6 -10.34 19.03 -12.22
CA ILE A 6 -11.41 18.17 -11.74
C ILE A 6 -10.96 17.65 -10.38
N ILE A 7 -11.86 17.65 -9.40
CA ILE A 7 -11.63 17.04 -8.09
C ILE A 7 -12.60 15.87 -7.91
N PRO A 8 -12.17 14.79 -7.24
CA PRO A 8 -10.81 14.54 -6.76
C PRO A 8 -9.81 14.23 -7.90
N THR A 9 -8.53 14.59 -7.75
CA THR A 9 -7.45 14.18 -8.66
C THR A 9 -6.23 13.75 -7.85
N ILE A 10 -5.68 12.58 -8.17
CA ILE A 10 -4.42 12.07 -7.58
C ILE A 10 -3.33 12.18 -8.64
N ALA A 11 -2.26 12.93 -8.36
CA ALA A 11 -1.10 13.01 -9.23
C ALA A 11 -0.03 12.00 -8.80
N LEU A 12 0.40 11.13 -9.72
CA LEU A 12 1.45 10.14 -9.49
C LEU A 12 2.79 10.71 -9.99
N ILE A 13 3.72 10.92 -9.06
CA ILE A 13 5.03 11.52 -9.34
C ILE A 13 6.10 10.55 -8.84
N SER A 14 7.02 10.16 -9.72
CA SER A 14 8.17 9.31 -9.40
C SER A 14 9.39 9.80 -10.19
N ASP A 15 10.58 9.70 -9.60
CA ASP A 15 11.84 10.21 -10.16
C ASP A 15 11.77 11.70 -10.54
N SER A 16 11.10 12.52 -9.71
CA SER A 16 10.82 13.94 -9.97
C SER A 16 10.04 14.23 -11.26
N LYS A 17 9.42 13.20 -11.86
CA LYS A 17 8.61 13.30 -13.08
C LYS A 17 7.19 12.86 -12.79
N THR A 18 6.24 13.58 -13.38
CA THR A 18 4.84 13.14 -13.38
C THR A 18 4.71 11.90 -14.27
N LYS A 19 4.23 10.81 -13.68
CA LYS A 19 3.97 9.54 -14.37
C LYS A 19 2.54 9.50 -14.89
N ASP A 20 1.56 9.90 -14.07
CA ASP A 20 0.14 9.78 -14.39
C ASP A 20 -0.74 10.67 -13.49
N TYR A 21 -2.03 10.79 -13.83
CA TYR A 21 -3.07 11.39 -13.01
C TYR A 21 -4.31 10.47 -12.98
N ILE A 22 -4.80 10.17 -11.78
CA ILE A 22 -6.12 9.54 -11.60
C ILE A 22 -7.13 10.68 -11.39
N VAL A 23 -7.90 10.99 -12.43
CA VAL A 23 -8.79 12.15 -12.48
C VAL A 23 -10.24 11.72 -12.22
N GLY A 24 -10.90 12.36 -11.25
CA GLY A 24 -12.32 12.15 -10.95
C GLY A 24 -12.69 10.72 -10.59
N PHE A 25 -11.71 9.87 -10.24
CA PHE A 25 -11.90 8.43 -10.04
C PHE A 25 -12.62 7.72 -11.20
N THR A 26 -12.54 8.24 -12.44
CA THR A 26 -13.28 7.67 -13.58
C THR A 26 -12.89 6.21 -13.84
N ASP A 27 -11.60 5.90 -13.73
CA ASP A 27 -11.06 4.53 -13.88
C ASP A 27 -11.41 3.60 -12.70
N LEU A 28 -11.95 4.16 -11.61
CA LEU A 28 -12.31 3.46 -10.37
C LEU A 28 -13.84 3.41 -10.16
N GLY A 29 -14.62 3.73 -11.20
CA GLY A 29 -16.10 3.71 -11.12
C GLY A 29 -16.73 5.03 -10.70
N ASN A 30 -15.98 6.13 -10.73
CA ASN A 30 -16.44 7.48 -10.40
C ASN A 30 -16.98 7.62 -8.95
N CYS A 31 -16.50 6.76 -8.05
CA CYS A 31 -16.75 6.82 -6.61
C CYS A 31 -15.43 6.59 -5.85
N ASP A 32 -15.44 6.89 -4.55
CA ASP A 32 -14.34 6.63 -3.62
C ASP A 32 -14.45 5.25 -2.91
N ASP A 33 -15.45 4.45 -3.26
CA ASP A 33 -15.66 3.07 -2.75
C ASP A 33 -14.99 2.02 -3.64
N PHE A 34 -13.65 1.98 -3.58
CA PHE A 34 -12.82 0.99 -4.25
C PHE A 34 -11.91 0.25 -3.25
N SER A 35 -11.55 -1.00 -3.56
CA SER A 35 -10.64 -1.76 -2.71
C SER A 35 -9.21 -1.23 -2.84
N THR A 36 -8.40 -1.46 -1.81
CA THR A 36 -6.95 -1.18 -1.87
C THR A 36 -6.29 -1.87 -3.06
N GLU A 37 -6.72 -3.08 -3.38
CA GLU A 37 -6.22 -3.87 -4.52
C GLU A 37 -6.50 -3.18 -5.86
N MET A 38 -7.69 -2.61 -6.03
CA MET A 38 -8.05 -1.85 -7.22
C MET A 38 -7.22 -0.56 -7.33
N MET A 39 -6.99 0.12 -6.21
CA MET A 39 -6.13 1.30 -6.17
C MET A 39 -4.67 0.95 -6.48
N GLU A 40 -4.14 -0.14 -5.92
CA GLU A 40 -2.81 -0.67 -6.19
C GLU A 40 -2.65 -0.98 -7.68
N TRP A 41 -3.58 -1.75 -8.26
CA TRP A 41 -3.61 -2.08 -9.69
C TRP A 41 -3.62 -0.81 -10.55
N ARG A 42 -4.43 0.20 -10.19
CA ARG A 42 -4.52 1.44 -10.96
C ARG A 42 -3.23 2.27 -10.88
N ILE A 43 -2.58 2.33 -9.72
CA ILE A 43 -1.29 3.00 -9.57
C ILE A 43 -0.20 2.23 -10.33
N ALA A 44 -0.23 0.90 -10.29
CA ALA A 44 0.71 0.03 -10.98
C ALA A 44 0.72 0.23 -12.49
N GLN A 45 -0.44 0.49 -13.11
CA GLN A 45 -0.54 0.82 -14.53
C GLN A 45 0.33 2.02 -14.96
N SER A 46 0.64 2.94 -14.04
CA SER A 46 1.53 4.08 -14.30
C SER A 46 3.03 3.75 -14.17
N GLY A 47 3.36 2.54 -13.69
CA GLY A 47 4.72 2.15 -13.33
C GLY A 47 5.27 2.89 -12.10
N ALA A 48 4.41 3.51 -11.29
CA ALA A 48 4.83 4.23 -10.08
C ALA A 48 5.18 3.30 -8.90
N ILE A 49 4.71 2.05 -8.92
CA ILE A 49 4.98 1.03 -7.90
C ILE A 49 5.39 -0.28 -8.56
N ASN A 50 6.10 -1.12 -7.81
CA ASN A 50 6.37 -2.49 -8.24
C ASN A 50 5.14 -3.37 -7.96
N TYR A 51 4.53 -3.89 -9.02
CA TYR A 51 3.30 -4.68 -8.94
C TYR A 51 3.55 -6.11 -9.42
N THR A 52 3.01 -7.08 -8.69
CA THR A 52 3.21 -8.52 -8.94
C THR A 52 1.96 -9.20 -9.49
N GLY A 53 0.84 -8.47 -9.62
CA GLY A 53 -0.41 -8.97 -10.18
C GLY A 53 -0.51 -8.78 -11.69
N ASP A 54 -1.68 -9.13 -12.23
CA ASP A 54 -2.00 -8.96 -13.65
C ASP A 54 -2.36 -7.49 -13.95
N LEU A 55 -1.64 -6.85 -14.87
CA LEU A 55 -1.93 -5.48 -15.31
C LEU A 55 -3.01 -5.41 -16.38
N LEU A 56 -3.33 -6.53 -17.05
CA LEU A 56 -4.31 -6.57 -18.13
C LEU A 56 -5.74 -6.61 -17.60
N ASN A 57 -5.95 -7.33 -16.49
CA ASN A 57 -7.26 -7.51 -15.89
C ASN A 57 -7.32 -6.86 -14.50
N PRO A 58 -8.31 -5.98 -14.22
CA PRO A 58 -8.46 -5.40 -12.90
C PRO A 58 -8.90 -6.46 -11.86
N PRO A 59 -8.53 -6.28 -10.58
CA PRO A 59 -8.95 -7.18 -9.52
C PRO A 59 -10.47 -7.14 -9.30
N GLU A 60 -11.07 -8.30 -9.07
CA GLU A 60 -12.50 -8.41 -8.75
C GLU A 60 -12.76 -8.11 -7.26
N LYS A 61 -13.82 -7.35 -6.96
CA LYS A 61 -14.27 -7.12 -5.58
C LYS A 61 -14.59 -8.45 -4.90
N GLY A 62 -13.82 -8.82 -3.87
CA GLY A 62 -14.07 -9.99 -3.02
C GLY A 62 -13.11 -11.17 -3.21
N LYS A 63 -12.22 -11.15 -4.21
CA LYS A 63 -11.16 -12.15 -4.36
C LYS A 63 -9.88 -11.65 -3.68
N LYS A 64 -9.57 -12.18 -2.49
CA LYS A 64 -8.31 -11.86 -1.80
C LYS A 64 -7.12 -12.33 -2.65
N PRO A 65 -6.17 -11.45 -3.02
CA PRO A 65 -4.95 -11.86 -3.68
C PRO A 65 -4.07 -12.61 -2.67
N SER A 66 -3.64 -13.81 -3.03
CA SER A 66 -2.75 -14.64 -2.23
C SER A 66 -1.34 -14.05 -2.06
N ASN A 67 -1.03 -12.95 -2.73
CA ASN A 67 0.33 -12.45 -2.93
C ASN A 67 0.55 -11.02 -2.41
N LEU A 68 -0.19 -10.58 -1.39
CA LEU A 68 0.11 -9.33 -0.68
C LEU A 68 1.40 -9.47 0.16
N LEU A 69 2.51 -9.68 -0.52
CA LEU A 69 3.86 -9.63 0.00
C LEU A 69 4.37 -8.20 -0.22
N PHE A 70 3.83 -7.25 0.55
CA PHE A 70 4.67 -6.14 1.00
C PHE A 70 5.93 -6.79 1.54
N GLY A 71 7.07 -6.57 0.85
CA GLY A 71 8.28 -7.37 1.04
C GLY A 71 8.53 -7.63 2.51
N LYS A 72 8.78 -8.89 2.87
CA LYS A 72 9.07 -9.37 4.23
C LYS A 72 10.13 -8.48 4.90
N GLN A 73 9.73 -7.34 5.45
CA GLN A 73 10.47 -6.62 6.45
C GLN A 73 10.27 -7.48 7.70
N LYS A 74 11.25 -8.34 7.99
CA LYS A 74 11.29 -9.06 9.26
C LYS A 74 11.00 -8.05 10.38
N PRO A 75 10.04 -8.30 11.29
CA PRO A 75 9.88 -7.43 12.44
C PRO A 75 11.19 -7.46 13.24
N LYS A 76 11.93 -6.35 13.24
CA LYS A 76 13.07 -6.18 14.16
C LYS A 76 12.50 -5.79 15.52
N THR A 77 12.03 -6.76 16.29
CA THR A 77 11.79 -6.55 17.72
C THR A 77 13.16 -6.56 18.42
N ILE A 78 13.69 -5.39 18.75
CA ILE A 78 14.77 -5.27 19.75
C ILE A 78 14.07 -5.27 21.11
N ARG A 79 13.76 -6.46 21.63
CA ARG A 79 13.56 -6.65 23.07
C ARG A 79 14.80 -7.36 23.55
N SER A 80 15.69 -6.59 24.17
CA SER A 80 16.82 -7.12 24.93
C SER A 80 16.31 -8.12 25.95
N ARG A 81 16.58 -9.40 25.70
CA ARG A 81 16.49 -10.45 26.71
C ARG A 81 17.75 -10.30 27.56
N ASN A 82 17.65 -9.54 28.64
CA ASN A 82 18.64 -9.61 29.70
C ASN A 82 18.07 -10.54 30.76
N ASP A 83 18.51 -11.79 30.72
CA ASP A 83 18.40 -12.68 31.86
C ASP A 83 19.25 -12.08 32.98
N SER A 84 18.62 -11.63 34.07
CA SER A 84 19.28 -11.39 35.34
C SER A 84 18.35 -11.85 36.43
N ASP A 85 18.59 -13.10 36.83
CA ASP A 85 18.47 -13.60 38.19
C ASP A 85 18.72 -12.49 39.21
N ASP A 86 17.71 -12.20 40.03
CA ASP A 86 17.95 -11.81 41.42
C ASP A 86 16.85 -12.43 42.29
N SER A 87 17.31 -13.30 43.19
CA SER A 87 16.51 -14.03 44.16
C SER A 87 16.26 -13.13 45.37
N GLY A 88 14.99 -12.93 45.75
CA GLY A 88 14.61 -12.10 46.90
C GLY A 88 13.39 -12.67 47.62
N SER A 89 13.65 -13.18 48.81
CA SER A 89 12.85 -13.96 49.75
C SER A 89 11.73 -13.19 50.50
N ASP A 90 10.83 -13.99 51.10
CA ASP A 90 10.10 -13.82 52.37
C ASP A 90 8.69 -13.16 52.43
N GLU A 91 7.74 -14.06 52.75
CA GLU A 91 6.71 -14.05 53.84
C GLU A 91 5.86 -12.79 54.12
N ASP A 92 4.54 -12.91 53.86
CA ASP A 92 3.43 -12.87 54.86
C ASP A 92 2.07 -13.19 54.19
#